data_AF-A0A2U1NDL5-F1
#
_entry.id   AF-A0A2U1NDL5-F1
#
_cell.length_a   1.000
_cell.length_b   1.000
_cell.length_c   1.000
_cell.angle_alpha   90.00
_cell.angle_beta   90.00
_cell.angle_gamma   90.00
#
_symmetry.space_group_name_H-M   'P 1'
#
loop_
_entity.id
_entity.type
_entity.pdbx_description
1 polymer ?
#
loop_
_entity_poly.entity_id
_entity_poly.type
_entity_poly.pdbx_seq_one_letter_code
_entity_poly.pdbx_strand_id
1 'polypeptide(L)'
;MGSRALVLLAPVVLSERSLLNQLSKSGFHQALRQKENRLRVGVRDFSVHSSLERPNVARLAETARISLTPQEAEDFAPKIQQVVDWFGQLQDVDLQSVEPSIRADTEAGSFREDSPVTFDNREAIIAAIPSYEEPYIKVPKVLKQE
;
A
#
# COMPACT_ATOMS: atom_id res chain seq x y z
N MET A 1 45.76 -40.53 -19.75
CA MET A 1 46.24 -41.83 -19.23
C MET A 1 46.65 -41.63 -17.79
N GLY A 2 46.28 -42.55 -16.90
CA GLY A 2 46.59 -42.48 -15.46
C GLY A 2 45.56 -41.68 -14.64
N SER A 3 45.10 -42.11 -13.47
CA SER A 3 44.75 -43.44 -12.93
C SER A 3 44.21 -43.21 -11.50
N ARG A 4 43.06 -43.80 -11.22
CA ARG A 4 42.28 -43.75 -9.97
C ARG A 4 43.09 -44.04 -8.69
N ALA A 5 42.66 -43.46 -7.57
CA ALA A 5 42.75 -44.07 -6.24
C ALA A 5 41.58 -43.63 -5.35
N LEU A 6 41.29 -44.45 -4.33
CA LEU A 6 40.17 -44.35 -3.38
C LEU A 6 40.70 -44.91 -2.03
N VAL A 7 40.00 -45.00 -0.89
CA VAL A 7 38.55 -44.95 -0.58
C VAL A 7 38.33 -44.75 0.95
N LEU A 8 37.08 -44.47 1.37
CA LEU A 8 36.44 -44.82 2.68
C LEU A 8 36.68 -44.02 3.99
N LEU A 9 35.51 -43.75 4.62
CA LEU A 9 35.11 -43.91 6.04
C LEU A 9 35.51 -42.92 7.16
N ALA A 10 34.46 -42.52 7.90
CA ALA A 10 34.46 -41.91 9.24
C ALA A 10 34.22 -43.01 10.32
N PRO A 11 33.90 -42.73 11.61
CA PRO A 11 34.04 -41.51 12.42
C PRO A 11 34.81 -41.74 13.74
N VAL A 12 35.02 -40.70 14.57
CA VAL A 12 35.41 -40.85 16.00
C VAL A 12 34.60 -39.89 16.88
N VAL A 13 34.18 -40.38 18.05
CA VAL A 13 33.26 -39.76 19.01
C VAL A 13 33.78 -40.04 20.45
N LEU A 14 33.36 -39.21 21.43
CA LEU A 14 33.54 -39.29 22.91
C LEU A 14 34.84 -38.79 23.56
N SER A 15 34.67 -37.85 24.50
CA SER A 15 34.92 -37.99 25.95
C SER A 15 35.45 -36.67 26.55
N GLU A 16 34.60 -35.78 27.08
CA GLU A 16 34.04 -35.68 28.44
C GLU A 16 34.92 -35.00 29.52
N ARG A 17 34.25 -34.12 30.29
CA ARG A 17 34.54 -33.58 31.65
C ARG A 17 35.39 -32.30 31.86
N SER A 18 34.64 -31.32 32.40
CA SER A 18 34.95 -30.43 33.53
C SER A 18 36.11 -29.44 33.43
N LEU A 19 35.75 -28.15 33.36
CA LEU A 19 36.00 -27.24 34.49
C LEU A 19 34.82 -26.26 34.66
N LEU A 20 34.05 -26.44 35.73
CA LEU A 20 33.26 -25.35 36.32
C LEU A 20 34.22 -24.45 37.09
N ASN A 21 34.25 -23.14 36.80
CA ASN A 21 34.03 -22.15 37.86
C ASN A 21 33.85 -20.72 37.33
N GLN A 22 32.73 -20.12 37.76
CA GLN A 22 32.63 -18.76 38.30
C GLN A 22 33.24 -17.61 37.49
N LEU A 23 32.38 -16.83 36.84
CA LEU A 23 32.52 -15.37 36.86
C LEU A 23 31.16 -14.65 36.70
N SER A 24 30.91 -13.76 37.66
CA SER A 24 29.89 -12.70 37.72
C SER A 24 28.41 -13.02 37.42
N LYS A 25 27.63 -13.19 38.50
CA LYS A 25 26.20 -12.84 38.51
C LYS A 25 26.03 -11.33 38.68
N SER A 26 25.91 -10.56 37.60
CA SER A 26 25.29 -9.23 37.66
C SER A 26 24.84 -8.73 36.29
N GLY A 27 23.55 -8.40 36.16
CA GLY A 27 23.04 -7.50 35.13
C GLY A 27 22.86 -8.05 33.72
N PHE A 28 21.84 -8.91 33.47
CA PHE A 28 21.16 -8.96 32.16
C PHE A 28 19.73 -9.57 32.20
N HIS A 29 18.89 -9.14 33.16
CA HIS A 29 17.47 -9.50 33.17
C HIS A 29 16.55 -8.29 33.38
N GLN A 30 16.59 -7.36 32.43
CA GLN A 30 15.53 -6.35 32.28
C GLN A 30 15.38 -5.92 30.83
N ALA A 31 14.55 -6.65 30.05
CA ALA A 31 13.75 -6.15 28.91
C ALA A 31 13.07 -7.28 28.11
N LEU A 32 12.27 -8.13 28.77
CA LEU A 32 11.13 -8.77 28.09
C LEU A 32 9.83 -8.19 28.66
N ARG A 33 9.70 -6.86 28.56
CA ARG A 33 8.36 -6.29 28.40
C ARG A 33 7.90 -6.73 27.02
N GLN A 34 7.02 -7.73 26.96
CA GLN A 34 6.04 -7.81 25.87
C GLN A 34 5.26 -6.49 25.90
N LYS A 35 5.76 -5.52 25.14
CA LYS A 35 4.98 -4.35 24.80
C LYS A 35 3.98 -4.85 23.78
N GLU A 36 2.85 -5.37 24.25
CA GLU A 36 1.67 -5.59 23.43
C GLU A 36 1.44 -4.29 22.65
N ASN A 37 1.88 -4.30 21.40
CA ASN A 37 1.70 -3.18 20.51
C ASN A 37 0.27 -3.30 20.00
N ARG A 38 -0.70 -3.12 20.92
CA ARG A 38 -2.07 -2.77 20.58
C ARG A 38 -1.93 -1.63 19.59
N LEU A 39 -2.17 -1.94 18.32
CA LEU A 39 -2.24 -0.96 17.26
C LEU A 39 -3.29 0.02 17.72
N ARG A 40 -2.83 1.18 18.22
CA ARG A 40 -3.71 2.31 18.51
C ARG A 40 -4.14 2.83 17.15
N VAL A 41 -5.15 2.17 16.58
CA VAL A 41 -5.99 2.72 15.54
C VAL A 41 -6.50 4.02 16.14
N GLY A 42 -5.87 5.12 15.76
CA GLY A 42 -6.28 6.42 16.25
C GLY A 42 -7.69 6.64 15.75
N VAL A 43 -8.65 6.70 16.67
CA VAL A 43 -10.03 7.08 16.37
C VAL A 43 -9.94 8.51 15.82
N ARG A 44 -9.96 8.60 14.49
CA ARG A 44 -10.08 9.87 13.78
C ARG A 44 -11.54 10.24 13.90
N ASP A 45 -11.79 11.38 14.53
CA ASP A 45 -13.13 11.92 14.64
C ASP A 45 -13.57 12.39 13.25
N PHE A 46 -14.52 11.69 12.65
CA PHE A 46 -15.02 11.93 11.29
C PHE A 46 -16.29 12.81 11.31
N SER A 47 -16.31 13.85 12.14
CA SER A 47 -17.35 14.88 12.06
C SER A 47 -17.25 15.66 10.75
N VAL A 48 -18.06 15.26 9.77
CA VAL A 48 -18.18 15.92 8.46
C VAL A 48 -19.40 16.82 8.46
N HIS A 49 -19.19 18.14 8.45
CA HIS A 49 -20.26 19.10 8.20
C HIS A 49 -20.39 19.39 6.69
N SER A 50 -21.26 18.63 6.03
CA SER A 50 -21.57 18.80 4.60
C SER A 50 -22.57 19.93 4.35
N SER A 51 -22.08 21.15 4.16
CA SER A 51 -22.87 22.16 3.46
C SER A 51 -23.02 21.73 1.99
N LEU A 52 -24.23 21.37 1.58
CA LEU A 52 -24.55 20.98 0.19
C LEU A 52 -24.62 22.22 -0.73
N GLU A 53 -23.49 22.91 -0.87
CA GLU A 53 -23.32 23.92 -1.91
C GLU A 53 -23.37 23.26 -3.31
N ARG A 54 -23.89 23.97 -4.32
CA ARG A 54 -24.00 23.42 -5.67
C ARG A 54 -22.62 22.98 -6.20
N PRO A 55 -22.49 21.78 -6.78
CA PRO A 55 -21.21 21.27 -7.23
C PRO A 55 -20.69 22.08 -8.42
N ASN A 56 -19.49 22.65 -8.28
CA ASN A 56 -18.80 23.31 -9.39
C ASN A 56 -18.25 22.25 -10.36
N VAL A 57 -19.03 21.96 -11.41
CA VAL A 57 -18.73 20.92 -12.41
C VAL A 57 -17.39 21.16 -13.11
N ALA A 58 -17.05 22.40 -13.45
CA ALA A 58 -15.78 22.72 -14.11
C ALA A 58 -14.57 22.36 -13.23
N ARG A 59 -14.62 22.70 -11.93
CA ARG A 59 -13.57 22.34 -10.96
C ARG A 59 -13.49 20.83 -10.71
N LEU A 60 -14.63 20.14 -10.68
CA LEU A 60 -14.66 18.68 -10.58
C LEU A 60 -14.01 18.02 -11.79
N ALA A 61 -14.31 18.50 -13.00
CA ALA A 61 -13.73 18.00 -14.24
C ALA A 61 -12.21 18.25 -14.31
N GLU A 62 -11.74 19.44 -13.91
CA GLU A 62 -10.31 19.75 -13.80
C GLU A 62 -9.59 18.78 -12.84
N THR A 63 -10.22 18.49 -11.70
CA THR A 63 -9.69 17.56 -10.69
C THR A 63 -9.63 16.13 -11.23
N ALA A 64 -10.63 15.70 -11.98
CA ALA A 64 -10.71 14.39 -12.62
C ALA A 64 -9.90 14.28 -13.92
N ARG A 65 -9.27 15.38 -14.39
CA ARG A 65 -8.59 15.48 -15.71
C ARG A 65 -9.51 15.17 -16.90
N ILE A 66 -10.78 15.53 -16.78
CA ILE A 66 -11.78 15.43 -17.84
C ILE A 66 -11.91 16.80 -18.51
N SER A 67 -11.77 16.84 -19.84
CA SER A 67 -12.07 18.04 -20.63
C SER A 67 -13.58 18.15 -20.82
N LEU A 68 -14.16 19.30 -20.46
CA LEU A 68 -15.58 19.62 -20.71
C LEU A 68 -15.70 20.96 -21.43
N THR A 69 -16.68 21.08 -22.32
CA THR A 69 -17.14 22.38 -22.82
C THR A 69 -18.05 23.08 -21.80
N PRO A 70 -18.23 24.42 -21.88
CA PRO A 70 -19.15 25.13 -21.01
C PRO A 70 -20.60 24.63 -21.11
N GLN A 71 -21.04 24.23 -22.31
CA GLN A 71 -22.39 23.68 -22.51
C GLN A 71 -22.58 22.34 -21.79
N GLU A 72 -21.61 21.42 -21.92
CA GLU A 72 -21.66 20.13 -21.22
C GLU A 72 -21.63 20.32 -19.69
N ALA A 73 -20.90 21.32 -19.19
CA ALA A 73 -20.88 21.64 -17.76
C ALA A 73 -22.26 22.07 -17.23
N GLU A 74 -22.97 22.94 -17.96
CA GLU A 74 -24.37 23.32 -17.64
C GLU A 74 -25.31 22.11 -17.77
N ASP A 75 -25.16 21.30 -18.80
CA ASP A 75 -25.99 20.10 -19.03
C ASP A 75 -25.76 18.99 -17.98
N PHE A 76 -24.59 18.95 -17.34
CA PHE A 76 -24.24 17.97 -16.30
C PHE A 76 -24.49 18.47 -14.87
N ALA A 77 -24.46 19.78 -14.62
CA ALA A 77 -24.73 20.38 -13.30
C ALA A 77 -26.01 19.85 -12.61
N PRO A 78 -27.21 19.86 -13.23
CA PRO A 78 -28.43 19.36 -12.58
C PRO A 78 -28.41 17.84 -12.36
N LYS A 79 -27.72 17.08 -13.21
CA LYS A 79 -27.61 15.62 -13.10
C LYS A 79 -26.73 15.22 -11.92
N ILE A 80 -25.60 15.93 -11.74
CA ILE A 80 -24.70 15.72 -10.60
C ILE A 80 -25.38 16.19 -9.30
N GLN A 81 -26.09 17.32 -9.32
CA GLN A 81 -26.88 17.78 -8.16
C GLN A 81 -27.90 16.71 -7.73
N GLN A 82 -28.67 16.13 -8.66
CA GLN A 82 -29.65 15.09 -8.34
C GLN A 82 -29.02 13.87 -7.65
N VAL A 83 -27.82 13.46 -8.05
CA VAL A 83 -27.09 12.34 -7.40
C VAL A 83 -26.61 12.74 -6.01
N VAL A 84 -26.09 13.96 -5.84
CA VAL A 84 -25.66 14.49 -4.53
C VAL A 84 -26.84 14.62 -3.56
N ASP A 85 -27.99 15.12 -4.02
CA ASP A 85 -29.22 15.24 -3.23
C ASP A 85 -29.75 13.88 -2.79
N TRP A 86 -29.65 12.86 -3.66
CA TRP A 86 -30.01 11.48 -3.32
C TRP A 86 -29.09 10.90 -2.24
N PHE A 87 -27.77 11.08 -2.35
CA PHE A 87 -26.84 10.71 -1.28
C PHE A 87 -27.02 11.55 0.00
N GLY A 88 -27.59 12.75 -0.09
CA GLY A 88 -27.93 13.61 1.04
C GLY A 88 -28.81 12.93 2.08
N GLN A 89 -29.64 11.96 1.68
CA GLN A 89 -30.48 11.14 2.56
C GLN A 89 -29.69 10.35 3.61
N LEU A 90 -28.39 10.10 3.39
CA LEU A 90 -27.54 9.42 4.36
C LEU A 90 -27.13 10.32 5.55
N GLN A 91 -27.34 11.65 5.47
CA GLN A 91 -27.04 12.58 6.56
C GLN A 91 -28.05 12.47 7.74
N ASP A 92 -29.25 11.92 7.48
CA ASP A 92 -30.27 11.69 8.51
C ASP A 92 -30.00 10.43 9.37
N VAL A 93 -28.96 9.65 9.03
CA VAL A 93 -28.60 8.40 9.71
C VAL A 93 -27.60 8.66 10.84
N ASP A 94 -27.93 8.23 12.06
CA ASP A 94 -26.98 8.27 13.18
C ASP A 94 -25.86 7.23 12.99
N LEU A 95 -24.61 7.72 12.96
CA LEU A 95 -23.39 6.92 12.81
C LEU A 95 -22.44 7.09 14.01
N GLN A 96 -22.83 7.77 15.09
CA GLN A 96 -21.94 8.10 16.22
C GLN A 96 -21.34 6.87 16.94
N SER A 97 -21.95 5.70 16.79
CA SER A 97 -21.51 4.43 17.39
C SER A 97 -20.97 3.40 16.39
N VAL A 98 -20.82 3.77 15.11
CA VAL A 98 -20.46 2.84 14.02
C VAL A 98 -19.05 3.17 13.49
N GLU A 99 -18.13 2.21 13.58
CA GLU A 99 -16.80 2.36 12.98
C GLU A 99 -16.86 2.28 11.43
N PRO A 100 -16.11 3.13 10.69
CA PRO A 100 -16.08 3.07 9.22
C PRO A 100 -15.56 1.72 8.69
N SER A 101 -16.31 1.10 7.78
CA SER A 101 -15.87 -0.12 7.10
C SER A 101 -14.81 0.20 6.04
N ILE A 102 -13.63 -0.41 6.16
CA ILE A 102 -12.48 -0.17 5.26
C ILE A 102 -12.35 -1.26 4.19
N ARG A 103 -12.65 -2.52 4.55
CA ARG A 103 -12.63 -3.70 3.67
C ARG A 103 -13.77 -4.64 4.07
N ALA A 104 -14.30 -5.37 3.08
CA ALA A 104 -15.31 -6.39 3.32
C ALA A 104 -14.72 -7.68 3.91
N ASP A 105 -13.42 -7.90 3.71
CA ASP A 105 -12.67 -9.06 4.18
C ASP A 105 -11.72 -8.72 5.33
N THR A 106 -11.55 -9.67 6.24
CA THR A 106 -10.84 -9.49 7.52
C THR A 106 -9.35 -9.86 7.45
N GLU A 107 -8.83 -10.21 6.27
CA GLU A 107 -7.45 -10.68 6.11
C GLU A 107 -6.44 -9.52 6.22
N ALA A 108 -5.77 -9.45 7.36
CA ALA A 108 -4.68 -8.53 7.62
C ALA A 108 -3.32 -9.12 7.19
N GLY A 109 -2.43 -8.28 6.66
CA GLY A 109 -1.02 -8.62 6.53
C GLY A 109 -0.63 -9.51 5.33
N SER A 110 -1.23 -9.27 4.15
CA SER A 110 -0.64 -9.78 2.90
C SER A 110 0.65 -9.01 2.60
N PHE A 111 1.79 -9.64 2.87
CA PHE A 111 3.12 -9.11 2.54
C PHE A 111 3.67 -9.85 1.31
N ARG A 112 4.27 -9.09 0.39
CA ARG A 112 5.05 -9.64 -0.72
C ARG A 112 6.45 -9.99 -0.21
N GLU A 113 6.93 -11.19 -0.50
CA GLU A 113 8.33 -11.58 -0.27
C GLU A 113 9.30 -10.61 -0.94
N ASP A 114 10.40 -10.25 -0.25
CA ASP A 114 11.40 -9.33 -0.79
C ASP A 114 12.46 -10.06 -1.64
N SER A 115 11.97 -10.71 -2.71
CA SER A 115 12.81 -11.34 -3.73
C SER A 115 12.75 -10.55 -5.05
N PRO A 116 13.86 -10.51 -5.81
CA PRO A 116 13.86 -9.94 -7.16
C PRO A 116 13.15 -10.88 -8.13
N VAL A 117 12.31 -10.32 -9.00
CA VAL A 117 11.59 -11.03 -10.05
C VAL A 117 11.95 -10.42 -11.40
N THR A 118 12.33 -11.25 -12.37
CA THR A 118 12.54 -10.82 -13.75
C THR A 118 11.20 -10.76 -14.48
N PHE A 119 10.96 -9.66 -15.21
CA PHE A 119 9.75 -9.48 -16.01
C PHE A 119 10.11 -9.62 -17.49
N ASP A 120 9.89 -10.81 -18.04
CA ASP A 120 10.31 -11.15 -19.41
C ASP A 120 9.50 -10.38 -20.48
N ASN A 121 8.32 -9.85 -20.12
CA ASN A 121 7.38 -9.24 -21.06
C ASN A 121 7.67 -7.76 -21.41
N ARG A 122 8.94 -7.35 -21.41
CA ARG A 122 9.36 -5.95 -21.72
C ARG A 122 8.85 -5.50 -23.09
N GLU A 123 8.92 -6.37 -24.09
CA GLU A 123 8.59 -6.07 -25.48
C GLU A 123 7.10 -5.75 -25.66
N ALA A 124 6.20 -6.51 -25.05
CA ALA A 124 4.76 -6.23 -25.11
C ALA A 124 4.38 -4.98 -24.31
N ILE A 125 5.08 -4.69 -23.20
CA ILE A 125 4.90 -3.44 -22.44
C ILE A 125 5.27 -2.24 -23.31
N ILE A 126 6.40 -2.31 -24.04
CA ILE A 126 6.81 -1.25 -24.97
C ILE A 126 5.84 -1.12 -26.15
N ALA A 127 5.35 -2.23 -26.70
CA ALA A 127 4.36 -2.23 -27.78
C ALA A 127 3.01 -1.60 -27.37
N ALA A 128 2.69 -1.55 -26.07
CA ALA A 128 1.49 -0.90 -25.55
C ALA A 128 1.66 0.63 -25.33
N ILE A 129 2.87 1.17 -25.44
CA ILE A 129 3.16 2.59 -25.18
C ILE A 129 2.92 3.42 -26.46
N PRO A 130 2.01 4.42 -26.45
CA PRO A 130 1.68 5.18 -27.67
C PRO A 130 2.82 6.03 -28.25
N SER A 131 3.82 6.40 -27.43
CA SER A 131 4.96 7.21 -27.86
C SER A 131 6.21 6.84 -27.07
N TYR A 132 7.17 6.20 -27.75
CA TYR A 132 8.39 5.66 -27.17
C TYR A 132 9.61 6.07 -28.00
N GLU A 133 10.70 6.40 -27.32
CA GLU A 133 11.98 6.81 -27.90
C GLU A 133 13.10 6.24 -27.01
N GLU A 134 13.59 5.03 -27.34
CA GLU A 134 14.41 4.21 -26.44
C GLU A 134 15.61 4.99 -25.84
N PRO A 135 15.78 5.02 -24.50
CA PRO A 135 15.09 4.25 -23.46
C PRO A 135 13.83 4.88 -22.83
N TYR A 136 13.31 6.00 -23.34
CA TYR A 136 12.32 6.85 -22.67
C TYR A 136 10.89 6.74 -23.22
N ILE A 137 9.91 6.97 -22.35
CA ILE A 137 8.52 7.24 -22.73
C ILE A 137 8.40 8.72 -23.08
N LYS A 138 7.85 9.03 -24.25
CA LYS A 138 7.76 10.39 -24.76
C LYS A 138 6.42 11.02 -24.35
N VAL A 139 6.49 12.07 -23.54
CA VAL A 139 5.33 12.83 -23.06
C VAL A 139 5.43 14.30 -23.47
N PRO A 140 4.31 15.04 -23.58
CA PRO A 140 4.34 16.48 -23.73
C PRO A 140 5.15 17.15 -22.61
N LYS A 141 5.91 18.19 -22.96
CA LYS A 141 6.71 18.94 -21.99
C LYS A 141 5.79 19.56 -20.93
N VAL A 142 6.08 19.30 -19.65
CA VAL A 142 5.40 19.99 -18.54
C VAL A 142 5.77 21.47 -18.59
N LEU A 143 4.80 22.31 -18.93
CA LEU A 143 4.89 23.76 -18.80
C LEU A 143 4.33 24.15 -17.44
N LYS A 144 4.95 25.13 -16.78
CA LYS A 144 4.27 25.82 -15.67
C LYS A 144 3.21 26.73 -16.29
N GLN A 145 2.00 26.69 -15.74
CA GLN A 145 1.04 27.77 -15.94
C GLN A 145 1.48 28.92 -15.03
N GLU A 146 1.54 30.13 -15.58
CA GLU A 146 1.75 31.39 -14.85
C GLU A 146 0.41 31.95 -14.36
#